data_AF-A0A1H8D567-F1
#
_entry.id   AF-A0A1H8D567-F1
#
_cell.length_a   1.000
_cell.length_b   1.000
_cell.length_c   1.000
_cell.angle_alpha   90.00
_cell.angle_beta   90.00
_cell.angle_gamma   90.00
#
_symmetry.space_group_name_H-M   'P 1'
#
loop_
_entity.id
_entity.type
_entity.pdbx_description
1 polymer ?
#
loop_
_entity_poly.entity_id
_entity_poly.type
_entity_poly.pdbx_seq_one_letter_code
_entity_poly.pdbx_strand_id
1 'polypeptide(L)'
;MLLRFIFNFAVKAANLVYTTNAAFYMLENAKLKFSFPKLGMAGEFTERAEKLGLFNLGDLMSVNLSKLKAHREFNYMWYAEMLNMLKSHGLLHEFQKRTLEA
;
A
#
# COMPACT_ATOMS: atom_id res chain seq x y z
N MET A 1 31.39 -5.63 -35.24
CA MET A 1 30.54 -6.74 -34.72
C MET A 1 30.28 -6.60 -33.21
N LEU A 2 31.31 -6.36 -32.38
CA LEU A 2 31.18 -6.18 -30.92
C LEU A 2 30.25 -5.04 -30.46
N LEU A 3 30.33 -3.85 -31.09
CA LEU A 3 29.52 -2.68 -30.70
C LEU A 3 28.00 -2.93 -30.80
N ARG A 4 27.56 -3.68 -31.82
CA ARG A 4 26.15 -4.01 -32.04
C ARG A 4 25.61 -4.98 -30.99
N PHE A 5 26.48 -5.84 -30.45
CA PHE A 5 26.18 -6.72 -29.32
C PHE A 5 26.00 -5.94 -28.02
N ILE A 6 26.92 -5.02 -27.71
CA ILE A 6 26.85 -4.20 -26.50
C ILE A 6 25.61 -3.29 -26.52
N PHE A 7 25.33 -2.67 -27.67
CA PHE A 7 24.14 -1.82 -27.83
C PHE A 7 22.83 -2.59 -27.65
N ASN A 8 22.68 -3.74 -28.30
CA ASN A 8 21.49 -4.58 -28.14
C ASN A 8 21.32 -5.09 -26.70
N PHE A 9 22.42 -5.39 -26.01
CA PHE A 9 22.39 -5.79 -24.61
C PHE A 9 21.91 -4.63 -23.71
N ALA A 10 22.44 -3.43 -23.91
CA ALA A 10 22.05 -2.24 -23.14
C ALA A 10 20.57 -1.90 -23.35
N VAL A 11 20.08 -1.95 -24.58
CA VAL A 11 18.65 -1.71 -24.90
C VAL A 11 17.75 -2.75 -24.24
N LYS A 12 18.16 -4.03 -24.26
CA LYS A 12 17.39 -5.12 -23.64
C LYS A 12 17.35 -5.01 -22.12
N ALA A 13 18.47 -4.63 -21.49
CA ALA A 13 18.55 -4.38 -20.06
C ALA A 13 17.68 -3.18 -19.65
N ALA A 14 17.73 -2.07 -20.39
CA ALA A 14 16.90 -0.90 -20.13
C ALA A 14 15.40 -1.21 -20.24
N ASN A 15 14.99 -1.96 -21.28
CA ASN A 15 13.59 -2.39 -21.43
C ASN A 15 13.14 -3.33 -20.32
N LEU A 16 14.01 -4.25 -19.87
CA LEU A 16 13.72 -5.14 -18.74
C LEU A 16 13.53 -4.35 -17.44
N VAL A 17 14.38 -3.37 -17.16
CA VAL A 17 14.26 -2.49 -15.99
C VAL A 17 12.98 -1.64 -16.06
N TYR A 18 12.66 -1.08 -17.22
CA TYR A 18 11.44 -0.27 -17.39
C TYR A 18 10.16 -1.10 -17.19
N THR A 19 10.10 -2.29 -17.79
CA THR A 19 8.92 -3.17 -17.69
C THR A 19 8.73 -3.75 -16.30
N THR A 20 9.81 -4.11 -15.61
CA THR A 20 9.75 -4.58 -14.22
C THR A 20 9.27 -3.48 -13.27
N ASN A 21 9.76 -2.26 -13.44
CA ASN A 21 9.29 -1.11 -12.67
C ASN A 21 7.81 -0.82 -12.93
N ALA A 22 7.38 -0.78 -14.20
CA ALA A 22 5.97 -0.57 -14.54
C ALA A 22 5.05 -1.66 -13.97
N ALA A 23 5.46 -2.93 -14.03
CA ALA A 23 4.72 -4.04 -13.44
C ALA A 23 4.65 -3.93 -11.90
N PHE A 24 5.72 -3.48 -11.26
CA PHE A 24 5.75 -3.21 -9.82
C PHE A 24 4.76 -2.10 -9.43
N TYR A 25 4.77 -0.96 -10.14
CA TYR A 25 3.81 0.13 -9.91
C TYR A 25 2.36 -0.28 -10.16
N MET A 26 2.09 -1.10 -11.19
CA MET A 26 0.75 -1.64 -11.44
C MET A 26 0.28 -2.59 -10.32
N LEU A 27 1.19 -3.41 -9.78
CA LEU A 27 0.91 -4.34 -8.69
C LEU A 27 0.63 -3.59 -7.37
N GLU A 28 1.39 -2.53 -7.06
CA GLU A 28 1.13 -1.69 -5.88
C GLU A 28 -0.24 -0.99 -5.97
N ASN A 29 -0.59 -0.42 -7.12
CA ASN A 29 -1.90 0.19 -7.32
C ASN A 29 -3.04 -0.83 -7.26
N ALA A 30 -2.82 -2.07 -7.69
CA ALA A 30 -3.81 -3.14 -7.56
C ALA A 30 -4.08 -3.52 -6.10
N LYS A 31 -3.05 -3.52 -5.24
CA LYS A 31 -3.18 -3.82 -3.81
C LYS A 31 -4.06 -2.81 -3.07
N LEU A 32 -4.09 -1.55 -3.52
CA LEU A 32 -4.96 -0.52 -2.92
C LEU A 32 -6.45 -0.89 -3.02
N LYS A 33 -6.86 -1.73 -3.97
CA LYS A 33 -8.25 -2.18 -4.10
C LYS A 33 -8.58 -3.42 -3.27
N PHE A 34 -7.60 -3.99 -2.56
CA PHE A 34 -7.85 -5.18 -1.75
C PHE A 34 -8.60 -4.81 -0.47
N SER A 35 -9.62 -5.61 -0.16
CA SER A 35 -10.32 -5.56 1.11
C SER A 35 -9.47 -6.15 2.22
N PHE A 36 -9.71 -5.74 3.46
CA PHE A 36 -8.94 -6.22 4.61
C PHE A 36 -8.95 -7.75 4.82
N PRO A 37 -10.05 -8.48 4.56
CA PRO A 37 -10.01 -9.94 4.61
C PRO A 37 -9.04 -10.56 3.60
N LYS A 38 -8.92 -9.98 2.39
CA LYS A 38 -7.96 -10.44 1.37
C LYS A 38 -6.50 -10.16 1.77
N LEU A 39 -6.30 -9.21 2.68
CA LEU A 39 -5.01 -8.91 3.30
C LEU A 39 -4.74 -9.75 4.56
N GLY A 40 -5.62 -10.72 4.88
CA GLY A 40 -5.46 -11.62 6.02
C GLY A 40 -5.91 -11.03 7.35
N MET A 41 -6.65 -9.92 7.33
CA MET A 41 -7.15 -9.30 8.56
C MET A 41 -8.36 -10.06 9.13
N ALA A 42 -8.45 -10.07 10.46
CA ALA A 42 -9.55 -10.69 11.17
C ALA A 42 -10.90 -10.00 10.90
N GLY A 43 -11.99 -10.72 11.15
CA GLY A 43 -13.36 -10.20 11.01
C GLY A 43 -13.61 -8.96 11.87
N GLU A 44 -13.16 -8.99 13.14
CA GLU A 44 -13.30 -7.85 14.06
C GLU A 44 -12.57 -6.59 13.57
N PHE A 45 -11.37 -6.77 12.99
CA PHE A 45 -10.63 -5.67 12.38
C PHE A 45 -11.42 -5.07 11.21
N THR A 46 -11.97 -5.93 10.36
CA THR A 46 -12.72 -5.54 9.17
C THR A 46 -14.01 -4.82 9.53
N GLU A 47 -14.80 -5.35 10.47
CA GLU A 47 -16.03 -4.72 10.92
C GLU A 47 -15.77 -3.31 11.49
N ARG A 48 -14.69 -3.16 12.27
CA ARG A 48 -14.31 -1.84 12.80
C ARG A 48 -13.82 -0.91 11.71
N ALA A 49 -13.07 -1.40 10.72
CA ALA A 49 -12.65 -0.61 9.57
C ALA A 49 -13.88 -0.08 8.80
N GLU A 50 -14.87 -0.93 8.56
CA GLU A 50 -16.12 -0.55 7.89
C GLU A 50 -16.90 0.50 8.69
N LYS A 51 -16.98 0.37 10.02
CA LYS A 51 -17.56 1.39 10.91
C LYS A 51 -16.81 2.72 10.89
N LEU A 52 -15.52 2.71 10.55
CA LEU A 52 -14.70 3.90 10.34
C LEU A 52 -14.78 4.44 8.90
N GLY A 53 -15.61 3.82 8.04
CA GLY A 53 -15.77 4.19 6.63
C GLY A 53 -14.62 3.73 5.74
N LEU A 54 -13.83 2.75 6.18
CA LEU A 54 -12.70 2.19 5.46
C LEU A 54 -13.08 0.80 4.94
N PHE A 55 -13.06 0.59 3.63
CA PHE A 55 -13.46 -0.68 3.01
C PHE A 55 -12.30 -1.39 2.33
N ASN A 56 -11.28 -0.64 1.95
CA ASN A 56 -10.10 -1.14 1.28
C ASN A 56 -8.83 -0.40 1.72
N LEU A 57 -7.69 -0.93 1.30
CA LEU A 57 -6.39 -0.36 1.61
C LEU A 57 -6.20 1.05 1.04
N GLY A 58 -6.78 1.38 -0.10
CA GLY A 58 -6.73 2.71 -0.71
C GLY A 58 -7.43 3.78 0.12
N ASP A 59 -8.60 3.47 0.67
CA ASP A 59 -9.34 4.35 1.60
C ASP A 59 -8.46 4.65 2.82
N LEU A 60 -7.82 3.60 3.34
CA LEU A 60 -6.95 3.68 4.50
C LEU A 60 -5.69 4.51 4.23
N MET A 61 -5.04 4.32 3.08
CA MET A 61 -3.84 5.07 2.67
C MET A 61 -4.12 6.55 2.38
N SER A 62 -5.39 6.93 2.23
CA SER A 62 -5.83 8.30 1.95
C SER A 62 -6.58 8.92 3.13
N VAL A 63 -6.62 8.25 4.28
CA VAL A 63 -7.41 8.68 5.43
C VAL A 63 -6.79 9.90 6.10
N ASN A 64 -7.64 10.83 6.54
CA ASN A 64 -7.21 11.88 7.44
C ASN A 64 -7.10 11.32 8.87
N LEU A 65 -5.87 11.15 9.38
CA LEU A 65 -5.64 10.58 10.70
C LEU A 65 -6.32 11.35 11.83
N SER A 66 -6.38 12.68 11.75
CA SER A 66 -7.02 13.51 12.79
C SER A 66 -8.52 13.23 12.86
N LYS A 67 -9.19 13.12 11.71
CA LYS A 67 -10.61 12.73 11.65
C LYS A 67 -10.82 11.29 12.09
N LEU A 68 -9.92 10.38 11.70
CA LEU A 68 -10.00 8.97 12.09
C LEU A 68 -9.89 8.81 13.61
N LYS A 69 -8.92 9.48 14.24
CA LYS A 69 -8.71 9.44 15.71
C LYS A 69 -9.86 10.07 16.50
N ALA A 70 -10.57 11.02 15.93
CA ALA A 70 -11.73 11.65 16.55
C ALA A 70 -13.01 10.79 16.44
N HIS A 71 -13.00 9.73 15.63
CA HIS A 71 -14.18 8.88 15.43
C HIS A 71 -14.42 7.97 16.65
N ARG A 72 -15.68 7.81 17.08
CA ARG A 72 -16.03 7.06 18.31
C ARG A 72 -15.61 5.58 18.29
N GLU A 73 -15.56 5.00 17.10
CA GLU A 73 -15.21 3.58 16.88
C GLU A 73 -13.69 3.37 16.81
N PHE A 74 -12.91 4.45 16.82
CA PHE A 74 -11.46 4.39 16.80
C PHE A 74 -10.94 3.91 18.15
N ASN A 75 -9.95 3.01 18.10
CA ASN A 75 -9.16 2.69 19.27
C ASN A 75 -7.71 2.39 18.89
N TYR A 76 -6.81 2.52 19.88
CA TYR A 76 -5.38 2.38 19.67
C TYR A 76 -4.91 0.94 19.41
N MET A 77 -5.65 -0.08 19.86
CA MET A 77 -5.32 -1.48 19.60
C MET A 77 -5.54 -1.81 18.12
N TRP A 78 -6.70 -1.45 17.58
CA TRP A 78 -7.02 -1.56 16.16
C TRP A 78 -6.04 -0.76 15.30
N TYR A 79 -5.66 0.45 15.75
CA TYR A 79 -4.66 1.24 15.07
C TYR A 79 -3.28 0.55 15.04
N ALA A 80 -2.86 -0.08 16.13
CA ALA A 80 -1.60 -0.84 16.16
C ALA A 80 -1.65 -2.06 15.22
N GLU A 81 -2.75 -2.80 15.20
CA GLU A 81 -2.96 -3.91 14.25
C GLU A 81 -2.89 -3.44 12.80
N MET A 82 -3.52 -2.30 12.51
CA MET A 82 -3.49 -1.66 11.20
C MET A 82 -2.05 -1.28 10.78
N LEU A 83 -1.26 -0.69 11.68
CA LEU A 83 0.14 -0.37 11.40
C LEU A 83 0.98 -1.62 11.16
N ASN A 84 0.72 -2.71 11.88
CA ASN A 84 1.39 -3.99 11.67
C ASN A 84 1.04 -4.60 10.31
N MET A 85 -0.22 -4.53 9.89
CA MET A 85 -0.66 -4.91 8.54
C MET A 85 0.06 -4.08 7.48
N LEU A 86 0.12 -2.76 7.63
CA LEU A 86 0.85 -1.91 6.68
C LEU A 86 2.34 -2.26 6.63
N LYS A 87 2.94 -2.59 7.77
CA LYS A 87 4.35 -3.02 7.85
C LYS A 87 4.58 -4.33 7.12
N SER A 88 3.73 -5.33 7.30
CA SER A 88 3.87 -6.64 6.64
C SER A 88 3.74 -6.53 5.11
N HIS A 89 3.01 -5.53 4.62
CA HIS A 89 2.86 -5.24 3.20
C HIS A 89 3.87 -4.21 2.65
N GLY A 90 4.78 -3.68 3.47
CA GLY A 90 5.78 -2.68 3.05
C GLY A 90 5.24 -1.26 2.87
N LEU A 91 4.01 -0.99 3.30
CA LEU A 91 3.29 0.28 3.07
C LEU A 91 3.38 1.26 4.24
N LEU A 92 3.89 0.82 5.39
CA LEU A 92 3.94 1.65 6.60
C LEU A 92 4.70 2.96 6.39
N HIS A 93 5.83 2.91 5.69
CA HIS A 93 6.65 4.10 5.45
C HIS A 93 5.90 5.13 4.59
N GLU A 94 5.23 4.67 3.54
CA GLU A 94 4.44 5.53 2.66
C GLU A 94 3.25 6.14 3.41
N PHE A 95 2.55 5.34 4.22
CA PHE A 95 1.46 5.82 5.05
C PHE A 95 1.91 6.90 6.03
N GLN A 96 3.04 6.67 6.71
CA GLN A 96 3.64 7.65 7.64
C GLN A 96 3.99 8.95 6.92
N LYS A 97 4.63 8.87 5.75
CA LYS A 97 4.96 10.05 4.94
C LYS A 97 3.71 10.87 4.61
N ARG A 98 2.66 10.22 4.12
CA ARG A 98 1.38 10.88 3.74
C ARG A 98 0.63 11.51 4.92
N THR A 99 0.88 11.04 6.14
CA THR A 99 0.09 11.42 7.31
C THR A 99 0.84 12.27 8.35
N LEU A 100 2.17 12.27 8.33
CA LEU A 100 3.02 13.09 9.20
C LEU A 100 3.48 14.39 8.51
N GLU A 101 3.55 14.41 7.18
CA GLU A 101 3.94 15.60 6.40
C GLU A 101 2.73 16.44 5.91
N ALA A 102 1.50 16.09 6.30
CA ALA A 102 0.25 16.72 5.89
C ALA A 102 -0.46 17.41 7.06
#